data_AF-A0A165TWZ3-F1
#
_entry.id   AF-A0A165TWZ3-F1
#
_cell.length_a   1.000
_cell.length_b   1.000
_cell.length_c   1.000
_cell.angle_alpha   90.00
_cell.angle_beta   90.00
_cell.angle_gamma   90.00
#
_symmetry.space_group_name_H-M   'P 1'
#
loop_
_entity.id
_entity.type
_entity.pdbx_description
1 polymer ?
#
loop_
_entity_poly.entity_id
_entity_poly.type
_entity_poly.pdbx_seq_one_letter_code
_entity_poly.pdbx_strand_id
1 'polypeptide(L)'
;MHDEPTGPITGAHRLSPGQERKLVDYLEEHLLNITRNYKKRSHPSSTLPSLASYLAAVHPLLVLILQIPPAEPSASLRTSLLLRLTGEVLGSITGYRPDIDTLPQLLQWLDELDRGWLAVLRGQAWNPASHSGIDIGVPSQTAGNGSDAAGRGRPRPSTSQTDRTRLRSILIDGTNQMEEWLADIDSVDENYQAALETMDMQRGFNDLFAQTLGEMGSLDGSMPIDSQRMVGTC
;
A
#
# COMPACT_ATOMS: atom_id res chain seq x y z
N MET A 1 -15.36 0.27 -33.06
CA MET A 1 -15.73 1.24 -32.01
C MET A 1 -16.69 0.54 -31.08
N HIS A 2 -16.19 0.03 -29.97
CA HIS A 2 -17.02 -0.51 -28.90
C HIS A 2 -17.08 0.55 -27.81
N ASP A 3 -18.30 0.96 -27.49
CA ASP A 3 -18.62 1.84 -26.38
C ASP A 3 -18.18 1.18 -25.06
N GLU A 4 -17.24 1.83 -24.37
CA GLU A 4 -16.96 1.57 -22.97
C GLU A 4 -18.07 2.24 -22.14
N PRO A 5 -18.79 1.54 -21.24
CA PRO A 5 -19.74 2.21 -20.38
C PRO A 5 -18.97 2.99 -19.30
N THR A 6 -18.68 4.26 -19.56
CA THR A 6 -18.16 5.23 -18.58
C THR A 6 -19.29 5.67 -17.64
N GLY A 7 -19.87 4.72 -16.91
CA GLY A 7 -20.78 5.03 -15.81
C GLY A 7 -20.00 5.41 -14.56
N PRO A 8 -20.36 6.48 -13.82
CA PRO A 8 -19.76 6.75 -12.52
C PRO A 8 -20.02 5.56 -11.60
N ILE A 9 -18.96 5.00 -11.00
CA ILE A 9 -19.05 3.88 -10.07
C ILE A 9 -19.95 4.31 -8.90
N THR A 10 -21.15 3.75 -8.86
CA THR A 10 -22.15 3.98 -7.81
C THR A 10 -21.50 3.75 -6.45
N GLY A 11 -21.66 4.72 -5.54
CA GLY A 11 -20.84 4.90 -4.33
C GLY A 11 -20.50 3.63 -3.56
N ALA A 12 -19.25 3.55 -3.09
CA ALA A 12 -18.74 2.41 -2.31
C ALA A 12 -19.62 2.16 -1.08
N HIS A 13 -20.47 1.14 -1.17
CA HIS A 13 -21.37 0.76 -0.10
C HIS A 13 -20.56 0.26 1.10
N ARG A 14 -20.69 0.96 2.23
CA ARG A 14 -20.12 0.57 3.52
C ARG A 14 -20.48 -0.87 3.85
N LEU A 15 -19.55 -1.61 4.44
CA LEU A 15 -19.82 -2.95 4.96
C LEU A 15 -20.77 -2.88 6.16
N SER A 16 -21.69 -3.85 6.24
CA SER A 16 -22.46 -4.06 7.46
C SER A 16 -21.55 -4.55 8.60
N PRO A 17 -21.88 -4.30 9.89
CA PRO A 17 -21.07 -4.78 11.01
C PRO A 17 -20.83 -6.30 11.00
N GLY A 18 -21.81 -7.07 10.53
CA GLY A 18 -21.67 -8.52 10.36
C GLY A 18 -20.69 -8.92 9.25
N GLN A 19 -20.63 -8.15 8.16
CA GLN A 19 -19.62 -8.35 7.11
C GLN A 19 -18.23 -7.95 7.58
N GLU A 20 -18.10 -6.83 8.31
CA GLU A 20 -16.82 -6.41 8.91
C GLU A 20 -16.28 -7.48 9.86
N ARG A 21 -17.12 -8.01 10.74
CA ARG A 21 -16.72 -9.08 11.66
C ARG A 21 -16.26 -10.34 10.92
N LYS A 22 -17.04 -10.83 9.96
CA LYS A 22 -16.67 -12.02 9.16
C LYS A 22 -15.38 -11.81 8.38
N LEU A 23 -15.17 -10.61 7.84
CA LEU A 23 -13.95 -10.25 7.14
C LEU A 23 -12.74 -10.28 8.08
N VAL A 24 -12.87 -9.70 9.27
CA VAL A 24 -11.81 -9.74 10.29
C VAL A 24 -11.52 -11.19 10.68
N ASP A 25 -12.54 -11.97 11.04
CA ASP A 25 -12.38 -13.38 11.43
C ASP A 25 -11.64 -14.18 10.34
N TYR A 26 -12.03 -14.01 9.07
CA TYR A 26 -11.38 -14.63 7.91
C TYR A 26 -9.91 -14.21 7.76
N LEU A 27 -9.64 -12.90 7.81
CA LEU A 27 -8.28 -12.37 7.67
C LEU A 27 -7.37 -12.82 8.81
N GLU A 28 -7.88 -12.86 10.04
CA GLU A 28 -7.11 -13.30 11.20
C GLU A 28 -6.78 -14.79 11.15
N GLU A 29 -7.73 -15.63 10.76
CA GLU A 29 -7.50 -17.07 10.57
C GLU A 29 -6.43 -17.31 9.50
N HIS A 30 -6.52 -16.63 8.35
CA HIS A 30 -5.55 -16.78 7.28
C HIS A 30 -4.18 -16.22 7.61
N LEU A 31 -4.09 -15.03 8.23
CA LEU A 31 -2.82 -14.49 8.72
C LEU A 31 -2.17 -15.44 9.72
N LEU A 32 -2.93 -15.98 10.67
CA LEU A 32 -2.41 -16.95 11.65
C LEU A 32 -1.87 -18.20 10.97
N ASN A 33 -2.57 -18.73 9.95
CA ASN A 33 -2.10 -19.87 9.18
C ASN A 33 -0.80 -19.56 8.43
N ILE A 34 -0.72 -18.39 7.79
CA ILE A 34 0.49 -17.95 7.09
C ILE A 34 1.66 -17.79 8.07
N THR A 35 1.48 -17.08 9.19
CA THR A 35 2.52 -16.90 10.21
C THR A 35 3.01 -18.24 10.76
N ARG A 36 2.11 -19.22 10.97
CA ARG A 36 2.49 -20.58 11.41
C ARG A 36 3.36 -21.30 10.38
N ASN A 37 3.01 -21.23 9.09
CA ASN A 37 3.79 -21.85 8.02
C ASN A 37 5.12 -21.12 7.80
N TYR A 38 5.14 -19.79 7.87
CA TYR A 38 6.36 -18.98 7.82
C TYR A 38 7.34 -19.33 8.95
N LYS A 39 6.85 -19.46 10.19
CA LYS A 39 7.70 -19.88 11.33
C LYS A 39 8.28 -21.28 11.15
N LYS A 40 7.62 -22.13 10.36
CA LYS A 40 8.06 -23.49 10.03
C LYS A 40 8.68 -23.57 8.64
N ARG A 41 9.02 -22.47 7.96
CA ARG A 41 9.47 -22.45 6.55
C ARG A 41 10.62 -23.42 6.22
N SER A 42 11.54 -23.64 7.16
CA SER A 42 12.65 -24.60 6.99
C SER A 42 12.25 -26.06 7.24
N HIS A 43 11.04 -26.32 7.73
CA HIS A 43 10.53 -27.65 8.02
C HIS A 43 9.88 -28.25 6.75
N PRO A 44 10.12 -29.52 6.42
CA PRO A 44 9.56 -30.17 5.22
C PRO A 44 8.03 -30.16 5.11
N SER A 45 7.33 -29.95 6.23
CA SER A 45 5.87 -29.89 6.28
C SER A 45 5.30 -28.50 6.02
N SER A 46 6.14 -27.46 5.84
CA SER A 46 5.64 -26.11 5.57
C SER A 46 5.18 -26.01 4.13
N THR A 47 4.05 -25.35 3.92
CA THR A 47 3.57 -24.99 2.58
C THR A 47 4.21 -23.71 2.05
N LEU A 48 5.00 -23.01 2.87
CA LEU A 48 5.67 -21.74 2.53
C LEU A 48 7.19 -21.85 2.68
N PRO A 49 7.87 -22.76 1.95
CA PRO A 49 9.32 -22.95 2.07
C PRO A 49 10.13 -21.85 1.38
N SER A 50 9.53 -21.12 0.43
CA SER A 50 10.20 -20.09 -0.38
C SER A 50 9.49 -18.74 -0.32
N LEU A 51 10.24 -17.67 -0.62
CA LEU A 51 9.68 -16.32 -0.73
C LEU A 51 8.53 -16.26 -1.75
N ALA A 52 8.69 -16.88 -2.92
CA ALA A 52 7.65 -16.92 -3.94
C ALA A 52 6.33 -17.54 -3.43
N SER A 53 6.41 -18.66 -2.70
CA SER A 53 5.24 -19.31 -2.12
C SER A 53 4.58 -18.45 -1.02
N TYR A 54 5.38 -17.73 -0.24
CA TYR A 54 4.90 -16.79 0.76
C TYR A 54 4.19 -15.59 0.14
N LEU A 55 4.80 -14.93 -0.84
CA LEU A 55 4.21 -13.80 -1.57
C LEU A 55 2.88 -14.19 -2.22
N ALA A 56 2.82 -15.36 -2.85
CA ALA A 56 1.58 -15.90 -3.43
C ALA A 56 0.50 -16.14 -2.37
N ALA A 57 0.87 -16.55 -1.15
CA ALA A 57 -0.08 -16.77 -0.07
C ALA A 57 -0.62 -15.49 0.58
N VAL A 58 0.20 -14.43 0.69
CA VAL A 58 -0.21 -13.15 1.28
C VAL A 58 -0.90 -12.21 0.30
N HIS A 59 -0.64 -12.34 -1.00
CA HIS A 59 -1.22 -11.47 -2.04
C HIS A 59 -2.77 -11.42 -2.03
N PRO A 60 -3.51 -12.54 -1.89
CA PRO A 60 -4.97 -12.47 -1.77
C PRO A 60 -5.46 -11.65 -0.58
N LEU A 61 -4.70 -11.62 0.53
CA LEU A 61 -5.04 -10.81 1.71
C LEU A 61 -4.85 -9.33 1.42
N LEU A 62 -3.78 -8.95 0.71
CA LEU A 62 -3.55 -7.57 0.27
C LEU A 62 -4.73 -7.08 -0.58
N VAL A 63 -5.06 -7.83 -1.64
CA VAL A 63 -6.15 -7.47 -2.56
C VAL A 63 -7.49 -7.40 -1.83
N LEU A 64 -7.76 -8.32 -0.91
CA LEU A 64 -9.00 -8.31 -0.11
C LEU A 64 -9.08 -7.09 0.82
N ILE A 65 -7.99 -6.73 1.49
CA ILE A 65 -7.93 -5.54 2.35
C ILE A 65 -8.12 -4.26 1.52
N LEU A 66 -7.50 -4.17 0.35
CA LEU A 66 -7.62 -3.00 -0.52
C LEU A 66 -9.04 -2.81 -1.08
N GLN A 67 -9.80 -3.89 -1.24
CA GLN A 67 -11.21 -3.83 -1.64
C GLN A 67 -12.17 -3.37 -0.53
N ILE A 68 -11.70 -3.19 0.71
CA ILE A 68 -12.55 -2.63 1.78
C ILE A 68 -12.98 -1.21 1.37
N PRO A 69 -14.28 -0.86 1.46
CA PRO A 69 -14.78 0.46 1.07
C PRO A 69 -14.04 1.59 1.81
N PRO A 70 -13.60 2.65 1.12
CA PRO A 70 -13.01 3.83 1.76
C PRO A 70 -14.11 4.76 2.35
N ALA A 71 -15.11 4.17 2.99
CA ALA A 71 -16.21 4.86 3.66
C ALA A 71 -16.23 4.47 5.14
N GLU A 72 -16.43 5.44 6.03
CA GLU A 72 -16.39 5.19 7.48
C GLU A 72 -17.53 4.26 7.94
N PRO A 73 -17.25 3.33 8.88
CA PRO A 73 -16.01 3.05 9.60
C PRO A 73 -15.09 2.06 8.87
N SER A 74 -15.53 1.49 7.74
CA SER A 74 -14.78 0.49 6.99
C SER A 74 -13.42 1.03 6.50
N ALA A 75 -13.31 2.33 6.26
CA ALA A 75 -12.05 3.01 5.94
C ALA A 75 -11.01 2.91 7.07
N SER A 76 -11.43 3.08 8.33
CA SER A 76 -10.54 2.92 9.49
C SER A 76 -10.11 1.47 9.69
N LEU A 77 -11.04 0.52 9.45
CA LEU A 77 -10.74 -0.91 9.44
C LEU A 77 -9.71 -1.26 8.34
N ARG A 78 -9.90 -0.75 7.12
CA ARG A 78 -8.97 -0.92 5.99
C ARG A 78 -7.57 -0.47 6.35
N THR A 79 -7.44 0.74 6.91
CA THR A 79 -6.15 1.29 7.34
C THR A 79 -5.48 0.41 8.38
N SER A 80 -6.23 -0.02 9.40
CA SER A 80 -5.71 -0.85 10.50
C SER A 80 -5.21 -2.21 10.02
N LEU A 81 -5.97 -2.86 9.14
CA LEU A 81 -5.61 -4.17 8.57
C LEU A 81 -4.41 -4.05 7.63
N LEU A 82 -4.35 -3.00 6.80
CA LEU A 82 -3.23 -2.80 5.89
C LEU A 82 -1.93 -2.47 6.64
N LEU A 83 -2.00 -1.67 7.73
CA LEU A 83 -0.85 -1.45 8.63
C LEU A 83 -0.31 -2.77 9.18
N ARG A 84 -1.20 -3.65 9.66
CA ARG A 84 -0.84 -4.96 10.21
C ARG A 84 -0.19 -5.85 9.14
N LEU A 85 -0.80 -5.95 7.96
CA LEU A 85 -0.26 -6.76 6.86
C LEU A 85 1.12 -6.25 6.42
N THR A 86 1.28 -4.93 6.28
CA THR A 86 2.54 -4.29 5.88
C THR A 86 3.66 -4.66 6.86
N GLY A 87 3.42 -4.51 8.17
CA GLY A 87 4.41 -4.84 9.18
C GLY A 87 4.79 -6.34 9.19
N GLU A 88 3.80 -7.23 9.08
CA GLU A 88 4.04 -8.68 9.06
C GLU A 88 4.83 -9.11 7.81
N VAL A 89 4.46 -8.59 6.63
CA VAL A 89 5.10 -9.00 5.36
C VAL A 89 6.52 -8.47 5.27
N LEU A 90 6.74 -7.17 5.53
CA LEU A 90 8.10 -6.60 5.49
C LEU A 90 9.04 -7.30 6.48
N GLY A 91 8.55 -7.65 7.68
CA GLY A 91 9.34 -8.41 8.64
C GLY A 91 9.52 -9.90 8.31
N SER A 92 8.72 -10.47 7.41
CA SER A 92 8.80 -11.89 7.04
C SER A 92 9.67 -12.15 5.81
N ILE A 93 9.78 -11.17 4.90
CA ILE A 93 10.56 -11.29 3.65
C ILE A 93 12.02 -11.67 3.96
N THR A 94 12.65 -10.96 4.90
CA THR A 94 14.05 -11.18 5.30
C THR A 94 14.30 -12.53 5.98
N GLY A 95 13.23 -13.25 6.35
CA GLY A 95 13.33 -14.61 6.87
C GLY A 95 13.66 -15.66 5.80
N TYR A 96 13.50 -15.35 4.52
CA TYR A 96 13.85 -16.24 3.41
C TYR A 96 15.25 -15.94 2.90
N ARG A 97 15.87 -16.91 2.21
CA ARG A 97 17.10 -16.64 1.47
C ARG A 97 16.75 -15.79 0.25
N PRO A 98 17.46 -14.68 -0.01
CA PRO A 98 17.22 -13.92 -1.22
C PRO A 98 17.63 -14.72 -2.45
N ASP A 99 16.86 -14.57 -3.53
CA ASP A 99 17.00 -15.31 -4.77
C ASP A 99 16.64 -14.39 -5.94
N ILE A 100 17.58 -14.23 -6.87
CA ILE A 100 17.50 -13.33 -8.04
C ILE A 100 16.24 -13.64 -8.85
N ASP A 101 15.87 -14.92 -8.99
CA ASP A 101 14.70 -15.33 -9.75
C ASP A 101 13.38 -14.86 -9.12
N THR A 102 13.36 -14.62 -7.81
CA THR A 102 12.16 -14.22 -7.05
C THR A 102 12.08 -12.72 -6.80
N LEU A 103 13.17 -11.97 -6.97
CA LEU A 103 13.21 -10.53 -6.75
C LEU A 103 12.23 -9.74 -7.64
N PRO A 104 12.04 -10.05 -8.94
CA PRO A 104 11.03 -9.38 -9.75
C PRO A 104 9.62 -9.53 -9.19
N GLN A 105 9.28 -10.72 -8.67
CA GLN A 105 7.99 -10.98 -8.03
C GLN A 105 7.84 -10.17 -6.74
N LEU A 106 8.91 -10.08 -5.93
CA LEU A 106 8.92 -9.25 -4.72
C LEU A 106 8.71 -7.77 -5.05
N LEU A 107 9.45 -7.23 -6.03
CA LEU A 107 9.33 -5.83 -6.46
C LEU A 107 7.92 -5.52 -6.97
N GLN A 108 7.32 -6.40 -7.78
CA GLN A 108 5.93 -6.25 -8.22
C GLN A 108 4.96 -6.20 -7.04
N TRP A 109 5.16 -7.08 -6.05
CA TRP A 109 4.32 -7.12 -4.87
C TRP A 109 4.44 -5.84 -4.02
N LEU A 110 5.66 -5.33 -3.84
CA LEU A 110 5.93 -4.10 -3.09
C LEU A 110 5.42 -2.85 -3.81
N ASP A 111 5.54 -2.79 -5.13
CA ASP A 111 4.97 -1.71 -5.96
C ASP A 111 3.43 -1.71 -5.88
N GLU A 112 2.79 -2.88 -5.89
CA GLU A 112 1.34 -2.97 -5.64
C GLU A 112 0.97 -2.52 -4.22
N LEU A 113 1.78 -2.87 -3.21
CA LEU A 113 1.58 -2.40 -1.84
C LEU A 113 1.72 -0.87 -1.74
N ASP A 114 2.70 -0.25 -2.41
CA ASP A 114 2.88 1.21 -2.47
C ASP A 114 1.66 1.89 -3.11
N ARG A 115 1.22 1.41 -4.28
CA ARG A 115 -0.01 1.91 -4.92
C ARG A 115 -1.24 1.71 -4.03
N GLY A 116 -1.32 0.58 -3.34
CA GLY A 116 -2.38 0.27 -2.39
C GLY A 116 -2.45 1.28 -1.25
N TRP A 117 -1.30 1.58 -0.64
CA TRP A 117 -1.18 2.61 0.39
C TRP A 117 -1.55 3.99 -0.11
N LEU A 118 -1.10 4.37 -1.31
CA LEU A 118 -1.47 5.64 -1.93
C LEU A 118 -2.98 5.77 -2.08
N ALA A 119 -3.67 4.69 -2.51
CA ALA A 119 -5.12 4.66 -2.60
C ALA A 119 -5.78 4.81 -1.22
N VAL A 120 -5.25 4.17 -0.17
CA VAL A 120 -5.76 4.33 1.21
C VAL A 120 -5.61 5.77 1.70
N LEU A 121 -4.42 6.35 1.58
CA LEU A 121 -4.11 7.71 2.03
C LEU A 121 -4.98 8.77 1.34
N ARG A 122 -5.35 8.52 0.08
CA ARG A 122 -6.24 9.38 -0.72
C ARG A 122 -7.73 9.10 -0.53
N GLY A 123 -8.10 8.06 0.23
CA GLY A 123 -9.51 7.67 0.41
C GLY A 123 -10.15 7.12 -0.87
N GLN A 124 -9.36 6.49 -1.74
CA GLN A 124 -9.80 5.96 -3.04
C GLN A 124 -10.30 4.52 -2.93
N ALA A 125 -11.22 4.13 -3.83
CA ALA A 125 -11.52 2.72 -4.06
C ALA A 125 -10.31 2.05 -4.70
N TRP A 126 -10.16 0.74 -4.49
CA TRP A 126 -9.16 -0.05 -5.20
C TRP A 126 -9.80 -0.72 -6.42
N ASN A 127 -9.13 -0.64 -7.57
CA ASN A 127 -9.47 -1.44 -8.74
C ASN A 127 -8.49 -2.61 -8.89
N PRO A 128 -8.94 -3.85 -8.70
CA PRO A 128 -8.08 -5.03 -8.83
C PRO A 128 -7.64 -5.31 -10.28
N ALA A 129 -8.35 -4.79 -11.29
CA ALA A 129 -7.96 -5.01 -12.68
C ALA A 129 -6.79 -4.12 -13.12
N SER A 130 -6.74 -2.87 -12.62
CA SER A 130 -5.67 -1.91 -12.93
C SER A 130 -4.63 -1.78 -11.83
N HIS A 131 -4.79 -2.49 -10.71
CA HIS A 131 -3.96 -2.38 -9.50
C HIS A 131 -3.73 -0.92 -9.07
N SER A 132 -4.78 -0.11 -9.09
CA SER A 132 -4.70 1.33 -8.82
C SER A 132 -5.91 1.87 -8.06
N GLY A 133 -5.70 3.02 -7.42
CA GLY A 133 -6.76 3.78 -6.75
C GLY A 133 -7.67 4.49 -7.75
N ILE A 134 -8.98 4.45 -7.51
CA ILE A 134 -9.99 5.18 -8.29
C ILE A 134 -10.76 6.12 -7.35
N ASP A 135 -10.92 7.37 -7.78
CA ASP A 135 -11.76 8.33 -7.09
C ASP A 135 -13.23 7.91 -7.15
N ILE A 136 -13.86 7.77 -5.99
CA ILE A 136 -15.30 7.53 -5.91
C ILE A 136 -15.99 8.89 -6.00
N GLY A 137 -16.77 9.10 -7.06
CA GLY A 137 -17.66 10.25 -7.13
C GLY A 137 -18.68 10.19 -5.99
N VAL A 138 -18.65 11.16 -5.08
CA VAL A 138 -19.76 11.35 -4.13
C VAL A 138 -20.97 11.75 -4.97
N PRO A 139 -22.10 11.00 -4.95
CA PRO A 139 -23.29 11.47 -5.63
C PRO A 139 -23.74 12.76 -4.94
N SER A 140 -23.54 13.89 -5.62
CA SER A 140 -24.05 15.19 -5.20
C SER A 140 -25.58 15.14 -5.17
N GLN A 141 -26.15 14.73 -4.03
CA GLN A 141 -27.52 15.06 -3.70
C GLN A 141 -27.57 16.55 -3.38
N THR A 142 -27.74 17.39 -4.41
CA THR A 142 -28.68 18.52 -4.47
C THR A 142 -28.43 19.31 -5.76
N ALA A 143 -29.36 19.19 -6.70
CA ALA A 143 -29.67 20.26 -7.62
C ALA A 143 -30.23 21.44 -6.80
N GLY A 144 -29.35 22.35 -6.39
CA GLY A 144 -29.70 23.60 -5.74
C GLY A 144 -28.83 24.70 -6.34
N ASN A 145 -29.47 25.57 -7.13
CA ASN A 145 -28.86 26.75 -7.75
C ASN A 145 -28.00 27.56 -6.76
N GLY A 146 -26.78 27.90 -7.17
CA GLY A 146 -25.96 28.87 -6.46
C GLY A 146 -24.49 28.72 -6.82
N SER A 147 -24.01 29.61 -7.68
CA SER A 147 -22.63 29.79 -8.07
C SER A 147 -21.72 29.98 -6.84
N ASP A 148 -20.88 28.99 -6.53
CA ASP A 148 -19.63 29.14 -5.77
C ASP A 148 -18.67 27.98 -6.15
N ALA A 149 -18.05 28.11 -7.32
CA ALA A 149 -17.06 27.17 -7.85
C ALA A 149 -15.66 27.42 -7.25
N ALA A 150 -15.51 27.25 -5.95
CA ALA A 150 -14.20 27.27 -5.27
C ALA A 150 -14.25 26.45 -3.97
N GLY A 151 -14.43 25.12 -4.09
CA GLY A 151 -14.50 24.27 -2.92
C GLY A 151 -15.04 22.87 -3.19
N ARG A 152 -14.54 22.17 -4.22
CA ARG A 152 -14.70 20.71 -4.25
C ARG A 152 -13.86 20.15 -3.10
N GLY A 153 -14.51 19.97 -1.95
CA GLY A 153 -13.89 19.43 -0.75
C GLY A 153 -13.22 18.11 -1.09
N ARG A 154 -11.88 18.10 -1.10
CA ARG A 154 -11.10 16.87 -1.14
C ARG A 154 -11.64 15.99 0.01
N PRO A 155 -12.00 14.71 -0.23
CA PRO A 155 -12.40 13.80 0.83
C PRO A 155 -11.39 13.91 1.97
N ARG A 156 -11.87 14.07 3.21
CA ARG A 156 -10.98 14.13 4.38
C ARG A 156 -10.06 12.90 4.34
N PRO A 157 -8.76 13.04 4.62
CA PRO A 157 -7.88 11.89 4.71
C PRO A 157 -8.44 10.94 5.76
N SER A 158 -8.78 9.72 5.35
CA SER A 158 -9.33 8.67 6.23
C SER A 158 -8.31 8.20 7.26
N THR A 159 -7.02 8.45 7.00
CA THR A 159 -5.89 8.01 7.81
C THR A 159 -5.51 9.07 8.83
N SER A 160 -5.46 8.68 10.12
CA SER A 160 -5.05 9.58 11.20
C SER A 160 -3.56 9.92 11.13
N GLN A 161 -3.13 11.02 11.75
CA GLN A 161 -1.71 11.37 11.82
C GLN A 161 -0.88 10.30 12.54
N THR A 162 -1.44 9.67 13.57
CA THR A 162 -0.82 8.53 14.26
C THR A 162 -0.59 7.35 13.31
N ASP A 163 -1.57 7.02 12.48
CA ASP A 163 -1.44 5.94 11.48
C ASP A 163 -0.39 6.28 10.43
N ARG A 164 -0.29 7.54 9.99
CA ARG A 164 0.77 8.00 9.07
C ARG A 164 2.15 7.88 9.68
N THR A 165 2.33 8.31 10.93
CA THR A 165 3.60 8.16 11.66
C THR A 165 3.97 6.68 11.80
N ARG A 166 3.00 5.84 12.15
CA ARG A 166 3.21 4.39 12.27
C ARG A 166 3.59 3.76 10.94
N LEU A 167 2.88 4.08 9.85
CA LEU A 167 3.19 3.62 8.51
C LEU A 167 4.62 4.02 8.12
N ARG A 168 4.98 5.30 8.31
CA ARG A 168 6.33 5.80 8.01
C ARG A 168 7.41 5.01 8.72
N SER A 169 7.24 4.70 10.01
CA SER A 169 8.19 3.87 10.76
C SER A 169 8.31 2.48 10.14
N ILE A 170 7.18 1.81 9.89
CA ILE A 170 7.16 0.45 9.30
C ILE A 170 7.87 0.41 7.94
N LEU A 171 7.63 1.41 7.08
CA LEU A 171 8.24 1.46 5.75
C LEU A 171 9.75 1.72 5.82
N ILE A 172 10.20 2.64 6.67
CA ILE A 172 11.64 2.93 6.85
C ILE A 172 12.35 1.73 7.46
N ASP A 173 11.81 1.17 8.54
CA ASP A 173 12.44 0.02 9.21
C ASP A 173 12.44 -1.22 8.32
N GLY A 174 11.39 -1.42 7.52
CA GLY A 174 11.26 -2.54 6.59
C GLY A 174 12.16 -2.41 5.36
N THR A 175 12.32 -1.20 4.81
CA THR A 175 13.24 -0.94 3.68
C THR A 175 14.70 -1.11 4.11
N ASN A 176 15.11 -0.56 5.26
CA ASN A 176 16.46 -0.75 5.80
C ASN A 176 16.81 -2.23 6.00
N GLN A 177 15.90 -3.02 6.59
CA GLN A 177 16.11 -4.47 6.76
C GLN A 177 16.23 -5.20 5.42
N MET A 178 15.52 -4.73 4.40
CA MET A 178 15.54 -5.33 3.07
C MET A 178 16.81 -5.00 2.31
N GLU A 179 17.34 -3.78 2.45
CA GLU A 179 18.65 -3.40 1.90
C GLU A 179 19.77 -4.27 2.48
N GLU A 180 19.78 -4.49 3.80
CA GLU A 180 20.72 -5.40 4.46
C GLU A 180 20.56 -6.84 3.95
N TRP A 181 19.31 -7.31 3.85
CA TRP A 181 19.00 -8.63 3.32
C TRP A 181 19.40 -8.83 1.85
N LEU A 182 19.32 -7.79 1.02
CA LEU A 182 19.77 -7.84 -0.38
C LEU A 182 21.29 -7.82 -0.51
N ALA A 183 22.01 -7.17 0.42
CA ALA A 183 23.48 -7.16 0.41
C ALA A 183 24.07 -8.57 0.53
N ASP A 184 23.32 -9.53 1.12
CA ASP A 184 23.72 -10.94 1.16
C ASP A 184 23.78 -11.58 -0.25
N ILE A 185 23.01 -11.10 -1.23
CA ILE A 185 23.05 -11.61 -2.63
C ILE A 185 24.38 -11.29 -3.29
N ASP A 186 24.82 -10.03 -3.15
CA ASP A 186 26.05 -9.53 -3.79
C ASP A 186 27.30 -10.24 -3.31
N SER A 187 27.26 -10.84 -2.12
CA SER A 187 28.38 -11.61 -1.56
C SER A 187 28.53 -13.02 -2.15
N VAL A 188 27.49 -13.55 -2.83
CA VAL A 188 27.41 -14.96 -3.21
C VAL A 188 27.64 -15.20 -4.71
N ASP A 189 27.29 -14.25 -5.59
CA ASP A 189 27.30 -14.46 -7.04
C ASP A 189 28.34 -13.58 -7.77
N GLU A 190 29.49 -14.15 -8.13
CA GLU A 190 30.55 -13.50 -8.94
C GLU A 190 30.19 -13.36 -10.44
N ASN A 191 28.91 -13.42 -10.80
CA ASN A 191 28.46 -13.40 -12.19
C ASN A 191 28.15 -11.97 -12.65
N TYR A 192 28.93 -11.42 -13.58
CA TYR A 192 28.78 -10.03 -14.06
C TYR A 192 27.37 -9.68 -14.58
N GLN A 193 26.67 -10.65 -15.18
CA GLN A 193 25.29 -10.43 -15.65
C GLN A 193 24.30 -10.37 -14.48
N ALA A 194 24.48 -11.22 -13.46
CA ALA A 194 23.75 -11.13 -12.21
C ALA A 194 24.01 -9.79 -11.52
N ALA A 195 25.25 -9.30 -11.52
CA ALA A 195 25.58 -7.99 -10.94
C ALA A 195 24.87 -6.82 -11.65
N LEU A 196 24.70 -6.87 -12.98
CA LEU A 196 23.94 -5.86 -13.72
C LEU A 196 22.45 -5.92 -13.40
N GLU A 197 21.87 -7.12 -13.36
CA GLU A 197 20.48 -7.32 -12.94
C GLU A 197 20.27 -6.85 -11.50
N THR A 198 21.23 -7.12 -10.60
CA THR A 198 21.21 -6.62 -9.22
C THR A 198 21.26 -5.10 -9.15
N MET A 199 22.04 -4.42 -9.99
CA MET A 199 22.06 -2.95 -10.03
C MET A 199 20.72 -2.35 -10.46
N ASP A 200 20.07 -2.91 -11.49
CA ASP A 200 18.74 -2.45 -11.92
C ASP A 200 17.67 -2.73 -10.84
N MET A 201 17.77 -3.87 -10.15
CA MET A 201 16.90 -4.20 -9.03
C MET A 201 17.14 -3.27 -7.83
N GLN A 202 18.39 -2.96 -7.49
CA GLN A 202 18.75 -2.03 -6.42
C GLN A 202 18.11 -0.65 -6.66
N ARG A 203 18.06 -0.16 -7.90
CA ARG A 203 17.31 1.07 -8.22
C ARG A 203 15.82 0.91 -7.89
N GLY A 204 15.20 -0.20 -8.27
CA GLY A 204 13.82 -0.51 -7.91
C GLY A 204 13.59 -0.52 -6.39
N PHE A 205 14.54 -1.05 -5.61
CA PHE A 205 14.51 -1.04 -4.15
C PHE A 205 14.68 0.38 -3.56
N ASN A 206 15.56 1.20 -4.14
CA ASN A 206 15.77 2.60 -3.72
C ASN A 206 14.55 3.48 -3.94
N ASP A 207 13.74 3.18 -4.96
CA ASP A 207 12.50 3.91 -5.26
C ASP A 207 11.27 3.35 -4.51
N LEU A 208 11.45 2.34 -3.65
CA LEU A 208 10.35 1.73 -2.90
C LEU A 208 9.64 2.74 -2.02
N PHE A 209 8.32 2.70 -2.07
CA PHE A 209 7.43 3.54 -1.28
C PHE A 209 7.63 5.05 -1.46
N ALA A 210 8.37 5.49 -2.48
CA ALA A 210 8.59 6.91 -2.75
C ALA A 210 7.27 7.68 -2.91
N GLN A 211 6.26 7.06 -3.52
CA GLN A 211 4.93 7.65 -3.69
C GLN A 211 4.20 7.80 -2.35
N THR A 212 4.15 6.72 -1.56
CA THR A 212 3.51 6.74 -0.24
C THR A 212 4.21 7.68 0.74
N LEU A 213 5.54 7.66 0.79
CA LEU A 213 6.35 8.56 1.63
C LEU A 213 6.20 10.02 1.18
N GLY A 214 6.13 10.29 -0.13
CA GLY A 214 5.87 11.61 -0.68
C GLY A 214 4.49 12.14 -0.30
N GLU A 215 3.44 11.33 -0.43
CA GLU A 215 2.08 11.71 -0.01
C GLU A 215 2.01 11.98 1.50
N MET A 216 2.75 11.22 2.32
CA MET A 216 2.85 11.46 3.76
C MET A 216 3.68 12.71 4.11
N GLY A 217 4.74 13.00 3.35
CA GLY A 217 5.63 14.16 3.53
C GLY A 217 5.07 15.48 3.03
N SER A 218 4.05 15.47 2.16
CA SER A 218 3.39 16.68 1.64
C SER A 218 2.53 17.43 2.69
N LEU A 219 2.55 17.01 3.97
CA LEU A 219 1.84 17.66 5.08
C LEU A 219 2.72 18.62 5.90
N ASP A 220 4.03 18.72 5.64
CA ASP A 220 4.81 19.84 6.17
C ASP A 220 4.47 21.07 5.33
N GLY A 221 3.56 21.88 5.83
CA GLY A 221 3.11 23.12 5.22
C GLY A 221 4.24 24.13 5.07
N SER A 222 5.10 23.93 4.08
CA SER A 222 5.73 25.03 3.39
C SER A 222 4.60 25.80 2.71
N MET A 223 4.09 26.79 3.44
CA MET A 223 3.42 27.93 2.85
C MET A 223 4.23 28.31 1.60
N PRO A 224 3.62 28.52 0.42
CA PRO A 224 4.31 29.31 -0.58
C PRO A 224 4.70 30.60 0.15
N ILE A 225 6.00 30.88 0.24
CA ILE A 225 6.46 32.18 0.70
C ILE A 225 5.88 33.15 -0.31
N ASP A 226 4.73 33.73 0.06
CA ASP A 226 4.08 34.79 -0.67
C ASP A 226 5.00 35.99 -0.52
N SER A 227 5.98 36.05 -1.41
CA SER A 227 7.04 37.06 -1.47
C SER A 227 6.49 38.43 -1.90
N GLN A 228 5.16 38.58 -1.93
CA GLN A 228 4.45 39.77 -2.37
C GLN A 228 3.76 40.58 -1.27
N ARG A 229 3.93 40.24 0.02
CA ARG A 229 3.32 41.02 1.13
C ARG A 229 4.27 41.85 2.00
N MET A 230 5.45 42.20 1.50
CA MET A 230 6.30 43.25 2.10
C MET A 230 6.65 44.35 1.08
N VAL A 231 5.64 45.02 0.54
CA VAL A 231 5.79 46.38 0.02
C VAL A 231 4.56 47.17 0.43
N GLY A 232 4.66 47.98 1.49
CA GLY A 232 3.59 48.91 1.83
C GLY A 232 3.43 49.23 3.30
N THR A 233 4.46 49.80 3.92
CA THR A 233 4.25 50.80 4.97
C THR A 233 5.42 51.77 4.93
N CYS A 234 5.20 52.89 4.25
CA CYS A 234 5.90 54.14 4.54
C CYS A 234 5.41 54.69 5.88
#